data_AF-A0A954BDB0-F1
#
_entry.id   AF-A0A954BDB0-F1
#
_cell.length_a   1.000
_cell.length_b   1.000
_cell.length_c   1.000
_cell.angle_alpha   90.00
_cell.angle_beta   90.00
_cell.angle_gamma   90.00
#
_symmetry.space_group_name_H-M   'P 1'
#
loop_
_entity.id
_entity.type
_entity.pdbx_description
1 polymer ?
#
loop_
_entity_poly.entity_id
_entity_poly.type
_entity_poly.pdbx_seq_one_letter_code
_entity_poly.pdbx_strand_id
1 'polypeptide(L)' 'FAQMDMSLKRSKEGLGLGLPLVQAIAAAHSAEFRLDSAPGAGTRAVFVIPKSRVIASPARTPRKGADARAS' A
#
# COMPACT_ATOMS: atom_id res chain seq x y z
N PHE A 1 6.07 -4.96 22.28
CA PHE A 1 5.93 -6.03 21.28
C PHE A 1 4.88 -7.00 21.78
N ALA A 2 3.70 -7.06 21.15
CA ALA A 2 2.64 -8.00 21.50
C ALA A 2 2.54 -9.01 20.36
N GLN A 3 2.86 -10.26 20.66
CA GLN A 3 2.81 -11.38 19.74
C GLN A 3 1.33 -11.74 19.53
N MET A 4 0.75 -11.34 18.40
CA MET A 4 -0.61 -11.75 18.04
C MET A 4 -0.54 -13.13 17.39
N ASP A 5 -0.89 -14.13 18.19
CA ASP A 5 -1.27 -15.45 17.75
C ASP A 5 -2.42 -15.32 16.73
N MET A 6 -2.08 -15.44 15.45
CA MET A 6 -3.05 -15.54 14.36
C MET A 6 -2.90 -16.91 13.74
N SER A 7 -3.41 -17.92 14.44
CA SER A 7 -3.86 -19.15 13.81
C SER A 7 -4.76 -18.77 12.63
N LEU A 8 -4.24 -18.97 11.42
CA LEU A 8 -4.80 -18.58 10.13
C LEU A 8 -6.12 -19.32 9.84
N LYS A 9 -7.19 -19.03 10.59
CA LYS A 9 -8.53 -19.55 10.31
C LYS A 9 -9.17 -18.78 9.17
N ARG A 10 -8.84 -19.32 8.00
CA ARG A 10 -9.47 -19.19 6.69
C ARG A 10 -10.97 -19.52 6.77
N SER A 11 -11.81 -18.51 6.96
CA SER A 11 -13.22 -18.52 6.57
C SER A 11 -13.51 -17.24 5.79
N LYS A 12 -14.45 -17.30 4.84
CA LYS A 12 -14.62 -16.37 3.71
C LYS A 12 -15.02 -14.92 4.04
N GLU A 13 -15.02 -14.52 5.30
CA GLU A 13 -15.02 -13.14 5.75
C GLU A 13 -13.80 -13.01 6.65
N GLY A 14 -12.82 -12.20 6.23
CA GLY A 14 -11.67 -11.91 7.08
C GLY A 14 -12.13 -11.35 8.42
N LEU A 15 -11.25 -11.35 9.42
CA LEU A 15 -11.52 -10.83 10.78
C LEU A 15 -11.93 -9.34 10.85
N GLY A 16 -12.25 -8.70 9.72
CA GLY A 16 -12.55 -7.28 9.61
C GLY A 16 -11.31 -6.40 9.80
N LEU A 17 -10.13 -6.98 9.97
CA LEU A 17 -8.92 -6.27 10.39
C LEU A 17 -8.26 -5.43 9.29
N GLY A 18 -8.63 -5.63 8.01
CA GLY A 18 -8.00 -4.95 6.88
C GLY A 18 -8.15 -3.42 6.95
N LEU A 19 -9.38 -2.91 7.05
CA LEU A 19 -9.61 -1.47 7.11
C LEU A 19 -9.07 -0.82 8.39
N PRO A 20 -9.27 -1.40 9.59
CA PRO A 20 -8.62 -0.91 10.82
C PRO A 20 -7.09 -0.85 10.70
N LEU A 21 -6.45 -1.84 10.07
CA LEU A 21 -5.00 -1.82 9.85
C LEU A 21 -4.60 -0.69 8.91
N VAL A 22 -5.32 -0.50 7.81
CA VAL A 22 -5.06 0.60 6.86
C VAL A 22 -5.20 1.95 7.56
N GLN A 23 -6.21 2.14 8.41
CA GLN A 23 -6.38 3.35 9.20
C GLN A 23 -5.21 3.58 10.18
N ALA A 24 -4.76 2.54 10.87
CA ALA A 24 -3.61 2.63 11.76
C ALA A 24 -2.32 2.99 11.02
N ILE A 25 -2.09 2.39 9.84
CA ILE A 25 -0.95 2.72 8.98
C ILE A 25 -1.06 4.17 8.49
N ALA A 26 -2.22 4.61 8.03
CA ALA A 26 -2.45 5.98 7.59
C ALA A 26 -2.14 6.99 8.71
N ALA A 27 -2.69 6.77 9.91
CA ALA A 27 -2.44 7.60 11.08
C ALA A 27 -0.94 7.67 11.43
N ALA A 28 -0.25 6.52 11.44
CA ALA A 28 1.19 6.47 11.71
C ALA A 28 2.04 7.20 10.65
N HIS A 29 1.50 7.42 9.45
CA HIS A 29 2.17 8.12 8.36
C HIS A 29 1.69 9.55 8.15
N SER A 30 0.83 10.07 9.03
CA SER A 30 0.11 11.33 8.84
C SER A 30 -0.53 11.42 7.45
N ALA A 31 -1.00 10.27 6.96
CA ALA A 31 -1.59 10.06 5.65
C ALA A 31 -3.11 9.98 5.77
N GLU A 32 -3.79 10.23 4.66
CA GLU A 32 -5.24 10.12 4.54
C GLU A 32 -5.60 8.87 3.74
N PHE A 33 -6.63 8.15 4.15
CA PHE A 33 -7.18 7.01 3.41
C PHE A 33 -8.65 7.27 3.06
N ARG A 34 -9.02 7.13 1.78
CA ARG A 34 -10.39 7.25 1.27
C ARG A 34 -10.80 5.96 0.57
N LEU A 35 -12.05 5.56 0.73
CA LEU A 35 -12.61 4.38 0.10
C LEU A 35 -13.99 4.72 -0.48
N ASP A 36 -14.10 4.67 -1.80
CA ASP A 36 -15.33 4.82 -2.54
C ASP A 36 -15.71 3.45 -3.11
N SER A 37 -16.82 2.85 -2.67
CA SER A 37 -17.29 1.56 -3.19
C SER A 37 -18.80 1.57 -3.32
N ALA A 38 -19.30 1.05 -4.44
CA ALA A 38 -20.73 0.83 -4.64
C ALA A 38 -20.96 -0.45 -5.45
N PRO A 39 -21.99 -1.25 -5.12
CA PRO A 39 -22.34 -2.45 -5.88
C PRO A 39 -22.51 -2.15 -7.37
N GLY A 40 -21.86 -2.93 -8.23
CA GLY A 40 -21.90 -2.73 -9.69
C GLY A 40 -21.05 -1.57 -10.23
N ALA A 41 -20.57 -0.65 -9.40
CA ALA A 41 -19.66 0.43 -9.79
C ALA A 41 -18.17 0.10 -9.50
N GLY A 42 -17.94 -0.93 -8.69
CA GLY A 42 -16.61 -1.33 -8.26
C GLY A 42 -16.14 -0.57 -7.02
N THR A 43 -14.83 -0.56 -6.81
CA THR A 43 -14.20 -0.04 -5.59
C THR A 43 -12.96 0.76 -5.96
N ARG A 44 -12.84 1.95 -5.38
CA ARG A 44 -11.68 2.84 -5.48
C ARG A 44 -11.16 3.16 -4.10
N ALA A 45 -9.91 2.78 -3.84
CA ALA A 45 -9.19 3.11 -2.62
C ALA A 45 -8.08 4.11 -2.93
N VAL A 46 -7.98 5.17 -2.13
CA VAL A 46 -6.98 6.24 -2.30
C VAL A 46 -6.21 6.40 -1.00
N PHE A 47 -4.88 6.39 -1.09
CA PHE A 47 -3.97 6.61 0.04
C PHE A 47 -3.12 7.85 -0.26
N VAL A 48 -3.27 8.90 0.53
CA VAL A 48 -2.63 10.21 0.30
C VAL A 48 -1.54 10.40 1.34
N ILE A 49 -0.28 10.38 0.90
CA ILE A 49 0.89 10.60 1.74
C ILE A 49 1.30 12.08 1.65
N PRO A 50 1.56 12.77 2.78
CA PRO A 50 2.01 14.16 2.74
C PRO A 50 3.38 14.29 2.09
N LYS A 51 3.60 15.39 1.36
CA LYS A 51 4.86 15.65 0.63
C LYS A 51 6.10 15.57 1.53
N SER A 52 5.97 15.93 2.81
CA SER A 52 7.06 15.85 3.81
C SER A 52 7.60 14.44 4.04
N ARG A 53 6.84 13.40 3.66
CA ARG A 53 7.25 11.98 3.78
C ARG A 53 7.91 11.45 2.50
N VAL A 54 8.04 12.27 1.45
CA VAL A 54 8.69 11.88 0.20
C VAL A 54 10.20 12.08 0.35
N ILE A 55 10.94 10.97 0.36
CA ILE A 55 12.40 10.99 0.30
C ILE A 55 12.78 11.07 -1.19
N ALA A 56 13.60 12.05 -1.56
CA ALA A 56 14.13 12.14 -2.92
C ALA A 56 14.92 10.85 -3.22
N SER A 57 14.46 10.09 -4.22
CA SER A 57 15.24 8.96 -4.71
C SER A 57 16.52 9.53 -5.34
N PRO A 58 17.72 9.00 -5.02
CA PRO A 58 18.91 9.37 -5.78
C PRO A 58 18.62 9.07 -7.25
N ALA A 59 18.99 10.01 -8.14
CA ALA A 59 18.74 9.91 -9.57
C ALA A 59 19.06 8.48 -10.03
N ARG A 60 18.05 7.78 -10.57
CA ARG A 60 18.24 6.43 -11.10
C ARG A 60 19.23 6.58 -12.25
N THR A 61 20.50 6.27 -12.02
CA THR A 61 21.50 6.28 -13.09
C THR A 61 20.96 5.38 -14.19
N PRO A 62 20.76 5.88 -15.42
CA PRO A 62 20.28 5.06 -16.51
C PRO A 62 21.23 3.86 -16.64
N ARG A 63 20.69 2.64 -16.58
CA ARG A 63 21.48 1.42 -16.80
C ARG A 63 22.00 1.47 -18.23
N LYS A 64 23.23 1.97 -18.42
CA LYS A 64 23.95 1.86 -19.69
C LYS A 64 24.28 0.38 -19.89
N GLY A 65 23.52 -0.33 -20.74
CA GLY A 65 23.84 -1.72 -21.09
C GLY A 65 22.68 -2.62 -21.54
N ALA A 66 21.68 -2.11 -22.29
CA ALA A 66 20.69 -2.99 -22.93
C ALA A 66 20.71 -2.95 -24.47
N ASP A 67 21.61 -2.18 -25.08
CA ASP A 67 21.67 -2.01 -26.55
C ASP A 67 22.90 -2.68 -27.19
N ALA A 68 23.32 -3.84 -26.67
CA ALA A 68 24.43 -4.61 -27.23
C ALA A 68 24.03 -6.05 -27.56
N ARG A 69 22.95 -6.22 -28.35
CA ARG A 69 22.70 -7.41 -29.19
C ARG A 69 21.84 -7.04 -30.40
N ALA A 70 22.46 -6.41 -31.39
CA ALA A 70 22.01 -6.43 -32.77
C ALA A 70 23.17 -5.99 -33.68
N SER A 71 24.08 -6.91 -33.97
CA SER A 71 24.93 -6.98 -35.17
C SER A 71 25.47 -8.39 -35.27
#